data_AF-A0A9N9IIR0-F1
#
_entry.id   AF-A0A9N9IIR0-F1
#
_cell.length_a   1.000
_cell.length_b   1.000
_cell.length_c   1.000
_cell.angle_alpha   90.00
_cell.angle_beta   90.00
_cell.angle_gamma   90.00
#
_symmetry.space_group_name_H-M   'P 1'
#
loop_
_entity.id
_entity.type
_entity.pdbx_description
1 polymer ?
#
loop_
_entity_poly.entity_id
_entity_poly.type
_entity_poly.pdbx_seq_one_letter_code
_entity_poly.pdbx_strand_id
1 'polypeptide(L)'
;IVPNSNKPNIDHAVDYSGFKEAYVQILVYNVLGDFHFFSSSKKPSLNPNPLFLTKYPFIFQYRSVEPVITQEPPQNNFDQDRSLDLKYCGYKDCKFLFAYYPSNRNGKINSNYIDYINIARLLGRTMVLTNVDFGRVSACQEFPFDLYFDVNSLSQRFPDVKFITQYDFQQWSILKSQKPTVSHVYITDGGATNSVENLAPYSDMLKRMWCLDKFGFKLDDTSRFEQLRASWNSWTNQTGRKKLQSYIISNLQHDEDVLLVRSDVREPLFYRKHAKMNYSSYIVDAADKITNGLRPYLAIHWNLENVNLESLGECVKRLVTKVQKLIDNSRIENIYMSTDYPLFDVPIEKSDESEQKSHWTTSPAYHTAINLLKSQISLNNWESLKVFDHLEVELKDKYQNVKEIKQAIIDTGINRIVDRMVCVQADWFVGIPKFPCGALLDVKIAKAIVNERIVLMKEGHPNIKNN
;
A
#
# COMPACT_ATOMS: atom_id res chain seq x y z
N ILE A 1 -65.00 41.62 -12.84
CA ILE A 1 -64.69 40.41 -13.65
C ILE A 1 -64.15 39.37 -12.69
N VAL A 2 -64.63 38.12 -12.76
CA VAL A 2 -64.30 37.01 -11.85
C VAL A 2 -64.06 35.77 -12.72
N PRO A 3 -62.92 35.08 -12.56
CA PRO A 3 -62.92 33.67 -12.09
C PRO A 3 -61.98 33.52 -10.88
N ASN A 4 -62.28 32.71 -9.85
CA ASN A 4 -62.42 31.25 -9.80
C ASN A 4 -61.16 30.51 -10.31
N SER A 5 -60.26 29.97 -9.48
CA SER A 5 -60.40 28.88 -8.48
C SER A 5 -60.44 27.47 -9.11
N ASN A 6 -59.45 26.65 -8.75
CA ASN A 6 -59.65 25.25 -8.34
C ASN A 6 -58.34 24.64 -7.78
N LYS A 7 -58.24 24.57 -6.45
CA LYS A 7 -57.68 23.40 -5.76
C LYS A 7 -58.88 22.54 -5.33
N PRO A 8 -58.67 21.22 -5.26
CA PRO A 8 -58.65 20.60 -3.93
C PRO A 8 -57.49 19.61 -3.77
N ASN A 9 -57.30 18.91 -2.65
CA ASN A 9 -57.38 19.21 -1.20
C ASN A 9 -57.06 17.87 -0.47
N ILE A 10 -56.78 17.87 0.84
CA ILE A 10 -56.87 16.68 1.74
C ILE A 10 -55.87 15.53 1.45
N ASP A 11 -55.11 14.96 2.40
CA ASP A 11 -54.66 15.35 3.76
C ASP A 11 -53.39 14.47 4.05
N HIS A 12 -52.89 14.05 5.23
CA HIS A 12 -53.29 14.12 6.64
C HIS A 12 -52.05 14.06 7.57
N ALA A 13 -52.26 14.13 8.89
CA ALA A 13 -51.28 13.74 9.94
C ALA A 13 -51.60 12.31 10.45
N VAL A 14 -51.03 11.67 11.49
CA VAL A 14 -50.17 11.98 12.67
C VAL A 14 -49.21 10.74 12.81
N ASP A 15 -48.09 10.65 13.55
CA ASP A 15 -47.85 10.87 14.99
C ASP A 15 -46.34 10.75 15.33
N TYR A 16 -45.94 11.28 16.49
CA TYR A 16 -44.59 11.20 17.08
C TYR A 16 -44.66 11.19 18.62
N SER A 17 -44.71 10.01 19.25
CA SER A 17 -44.53 9.87 20.71
C SER A 17 -43.96 8.51 21.12
N GLY A 18 -43.26 8.45 22.27
CA GLY A 18 -42.71 7.23 22.92
C GLY A 18 -41.52 6.58 22.19
N PHE A 19 -40.26 6.93 22.47
CA PHE A 19 -39.59 6.60 23.73
C PHE A 19 -38.41 7.54 24.03
N LYS A 20 -38.27 7.95 25.30
CA LYS A 20 -37.03 8.51 25.84
C LYS A 20 -36.39 7.45 26.75
N GLU A 21 -35.12 7.14 26.52
CA GLU A 21 -34.17 6.98 27.61
C GLU A 21 -32.75 7.27 27.10
N ALA A 22 -31.88 7.75 27.98
CA ALA A 22 -30.69 8.50 27.58
C ALA A 22 -29.40 7.69 27.73
N TYR A 23 -28.61 7.63 26.66
CA TYR A 23 -27.17 7.42 26.74
C TYR A 23 -26.43 8.55 26.03
N VAL A 24 -25.30 8.96 26.63
CA VAL A 24 -24.60 10.21 26.30
C VAL A 24 -23.95 10.12 24.92
N GLN A 25 -24.49 10.82 23.93
CA GLN A 25 -23.82 11.02 22.64
C GLN A 25 -22.68 12.03 22.79
N ILE A 26 -21.44 11.54 22.85
CA ILE A 26 -20.28 12.36 22.55
C ILE A 26 -20.25 12.58 21.03
N LEU A 27 -20.49 13.82 20.61
CA LEU A 27 -20.60 14.24 19.21
C LEU A 27 -19.22 14.30 18.52
N VAL A 28 -18.64 13.13 18.23
CA VAL A 28 -17.46 13.03 17.35
C VAL A 28 -17.91 13.09 15.88
N TYR A 29 -17.56 14.17 15.19
CA TYR A 29 -17.86 14.37 13.77
C TYR A 29 -17.07 13.38 12.90
N ASN A 30 -17.70 12.25 12.54
CA ASN A 30 -17.16 11.27 11.61
C ASN A 30 -17.32 11.74 10.15
N VAL A 31 -16.26 12.30 9.56
CA VAL A 31 -16.18 12.60 8.12
C VAL A 31 -14.76 12.35 7.60
N LEU A 32 -14.64 11.62 6.48
CA LEU A 32 -13.40 11.20 5.80
C LEU A 32 -12.55 10.16 6.59
N GLY A 33 -11.80 9.25 5.95
CA GLY A 33 -11.66 9.03 4.51
C GLY A 33 -10.59 7.98 4.16
N ASP A 34 -11.05 6.81 3.70
CA ASP A 34 -10.28 5.70 3.09
C ASP A 34 -9.57 4.75 4.06
N PHE A 35 -8.96 3.70 3.51
CA PHE A 35 -8.84 2.36 4.11
C PHE A 35 -8.21 2.29 5.51
N HIS A 36 -9.04 1.91 6.48
CA HIS A 36 -8.59 1.33 7.74
C HIS A 36 -8.56 -0.20 7.62
N PHE A 37 -7.37 -0.76 7.40
CA PHE A 37 -7.06 -2.10 7.89
C PHE A 37 -6.69 -1.98 9.37
N PHE A 38 -7.22 -2.85 10.23
CA PHE A 38 -6.87 -2.85 11.65
C PHE A 38 -5.45 -3.38 11.84
N SER A 39 -4.69 -2.72 12.71
CA SER A 39 -3.41 -3.24 13.17
C SER A 39 -3.64 -4.52 13.99
N SER A 40 -3.00 -5.62 13.62
CA SER A 40 -2.75 -6.70 14.57
C SER A 40 -1.83 -6.14 15.65
N SER A 41 -2.39 -5.78 16.81
CA SER A 41 -1.64 -5.23 17.94
C SER A 41 -0.88 -6.34 18.67
N LYS A 42 0.07 -6.96 17.98
CA LYS A 42 1.05 -7.88 18.60
C LYS A 42 1.84 -7.08 19.64
N LYS A 43 1.53 -7.27 20.92
CA LYS A 43 2.46 -6.95 21.99
C LYS A 43 3.77 -7.70 21.69
N PRO A 44 4.94 -7.06 21.68
CA PRO A 44 6.18 -7.78 21.48
C PRO A 44 6.40 -8.76 22.64
N SER A 45 6.35 -10.05 22.35
CA SER A 45 6.73 -11.09 23.30
C SER A 45 8.24 -11.01 23.53
N LEU A 46 8.63 -10.67 24.75
CA LEU A 46 10.04 -10.52 25.15
C LEU A 46 10.77 -11.87 25.12
N ASN A 47 11.40 -12.20 23.99
CA ASN A 47 12.50 -13.16 23.97
C ASN A 47 13.46 -12.87 22.78
N PRO A 48 14.63 -12.25 23.01
CA PRO A 48 15.55 -11.82 21.94
C PRO A 48 16.39 -13.00 21.44
N ASN A 49 15.84 -13.80 20.53
CA ASN A 49 16.57 -14.90 19.88
C ASN A 49 17.32 -14.36 18.64
N PRO A 50 18.67 -14.27 18.63
CA PRO A 50 19.43 -13.40 17.72
C PRO A 50 19.60 -13.91 16.27
N LEU A 51 18.71 -14.81 15.81
CA LEU A 51 18.83 -15.56 14.55
C LEU A 51 17.91 -15.09 13.41
N PHE A 52 17.15 -14.01 13.59
CA PHE A 52 16.13 -13.56 12.62
C PHE A 52 16.57 -12.44 11.66
N LEU A 53 17.78 -11.91 11.77
CA LEU A 53 18.23 -10.71 11.03
C LEU A 53 18.75 -10.95 9.60
N THR A 54 18.61 -12.15 9.04
CA THR A 54 19.22 -12.55 7.76
C THR A 54 18.25 -13.06 6.69
N LYS A 55 16.92 -13.07 6.91
CA LYS A 55 15.99 -13.84 6.06
C LYS A 55 15.70 -13.33 4.64
N TYR A 56 16.12 -12.12 4.26
CA TYR A 56 15.90 -11.59 2.90
C TYR A 56 17.13 -10.98 2.23
N PRO A 57 18.14 -11.79 1.86
CA PRO A 57 18.94 -11.47 0.68
C PRO A 57 18.06 -11.55 -0.58
N PHE A 58 18.20 -10.51 -1.40
CA PHE A 58 17.90 -10.33 -2.83
C PHE A 58 17.08 -11.38 -3.58
N ILE A 59 16.03 -10.89 -4.25
CA ILE A 59 15.28 -11.60 -5.32
C ILE A 59 15.88 -11.32 -6.72
N PHE A 60 16.78 -10.35 -6.87
CA PHE A 60 17.45 -10.05 -8.14
C PHE A 60 18.96 -10.23 -8.08
N GLN A 61 19.50 -11.09 -8.96
CA GLN A 61 20.94 -11.32 -9.08
C GLN A 61 21.66 -10.13 -9.72
N TYR A 62 22.13 -9.19 -8.90
CA TYR A 62 23.41 -8.55 -9.17
C TYR A 62 24.53 -9.48 -8.69
N ARG A 63 25.53 -9.74 -9.53
CA ARG A 63 26.69 -10.56 -9.16
C ARG A 63 27.49 -9.86 -8.05
N SER A 64 27.27 -10.30 -6.81
CA SER A 64 28.17 -10.01 -5.69
C SER A 64 29.51 -10.74 -5.94
N VAL A 65 30.52 -9.99 -6.37
CA VAL A 65 31.91 -10.47 -6.29
C VAL A 65 32.28 -10.44 -4.81
N GLU A 66 32.53 -11.61 -4.22
CA GLU A 66 33.01 -11.70 -2.84
C GLU A 66 34.41 -11.05 -2.74
N PRO A 67 34.60 -10.04 -1.87
CA PRO A 67 35.92 -9.46 -1.67
C PRO A 67 36.78 -10.42 -0.83
N VAL A 68 37.83 -10.97 -1.44
CA VAL A 68 38.88 -11.68 -0.70
C VAL A 68 39.52 -10.72 0.29
N ILE A 69 39.36 -10.98 1.60
CA ILE A 69 39.86 -10.10 2.66
C ILE A 69 41.38 -10.32 2.84
N THR A 70 42.17 -9.69 1.98
CA THR A 70 43.58 -9.41 2.27
C THR A 70 43.66 -8.30 3.31
N GLN A 71 44.34 -8.57 4.44
CA GLN A 71 44.55 -7.56 5.49
C GLN A 71 45.60 -6.53 5.05
N GLU A 72 45.15 -5.44 4.45
CA GLU A 72 45.96 -4.23 4.28
C GLU A 72 46.11 -3.46 5.60
N PRO A 73 47.16 -2.64 5.77
CA PRO A 73 47.37 -1.81 6.96
C PRO A 73 46.21 -0.83 7.18
N PRO A 74 46.05 -0.29 8.42
CA PRO A 74 44.91 0.55 8.78
C PRO A 74 44.82 1.81 7.90
N GLN A 75 43.95 1.74 6.89
CA GLN A 75 43.57 2.90 6.09
C GLN A 75 42.90 3.94 7.02
N ASN A 76 43.17 5.21 6.76
CA ASN A 76 42.53 6.32 7.44
C ASN A 76 41.00 6.21 7.32
N ASN A 77 40.28 6.20 8.45
CA ASN A 77 38.83 5.99 8.49
C ASN A 77 38.05 6.93 7.54
N PHE A 78 38.54 8.15 7.32
CA PHE A 78 37.97 9.10 6.35
C PHE A 78 38.02 8.60 4.90
N ASP A 79 39.07 7.91 4.50
CA ASP A 79 39.26 7.42 3.14
C ASP A 79 38.52 6.09 2.91
N GLN A 80 38.37 5.27 3.95
CA GLN A 80 37.41 4.16 3.98
C GLN A 80 35.96 4.67 3.81
N ASP A 81 35.55 5.67 4.58
CA ASP A 81 34.19 6.25 4.51
C ASP A 81 33.90 6.91 3.16
N ARG A 82 34.89 7.56 2.53
CA ARG A 82 34.79 8.06 1.14
C ARG A 82 34.66 6.96 0.10
N SER A 83 35.35 5.82 0.30
CA SER A 83 35.23 4.64 -0.55
C SER A 83 33.83 4.01 -0.44
N LEU A 84 33.27 4.00 0.77
CA LEU A 84 31.91 3.56 1.04
C LEU A 84 30.86 4.49 0.39
N ASP A 85 31.04 5.80 0.48
CA ASP A 85 30.16 6.79 -0.16
C ASP A 85 30.20 6.66 -1.70
N LEU A 86 31.40 6.48 -2.27
CA LEU A 86 31.56 6.16 -3.70
C LEU A 86 30.86 4.86 -4.10
N LYS A 87 30.91 3.81 -3.27
CA LYS A 87 30.24 2.52 -3.54
C LYS A 87 28.72 2.67 -3.62
N TYR A 88 28.10 3.39 -2.69
CA TYR A 88 26.64 3.42 -2.55
C TYR A 88 25.95 4.61 -3.23
N CYS A 89 26.64 5.74 -3.43
CA CYS A 89 26.08 6.94 -4.06
C CYS A 89 26.74 7.29 -5.41
N GLY A 90 27.97 6.81 -5.66
CA GLY A 90 28.78 7.21 -6.82
C GLY A 90 29.51 8.56 -6.66
N TYR A 91 29.49 9.15 -5.46
CA TYR A 91 30.18 10.41 -5.12
C TYR A 91 30.66 10.39 -3.66
N LYS A 92 31.57 11.30 -3.29
CA LYS A 92 32.40 11.17 -2.07
C LYS A 92 31.76 11.64 -0.75
N ASP A 93 30.58 12.28 -0.82
CA ASP A 93 29.92 12.94 0.31
C ASP A 93 28.40 12.68 0.25
N CYS A 94 27.96 11.51 0.71
CA CYS A 94 26.58 11.04 0.54
C CYS A 94 25.54 11.81 1.39
N LYS A 95 24.76 12.71 0.76
CA LYS A 95 23.54 13.28 1.36
C LYS A 95 22.27 12.58 0.86
N PHE A 96 21.42 12.15 1.80
CA PHE A 96 20.20 11.37 1.56
C PHE A 96 18.92 12.10 2.01
N LEU A 97 17.81 11.81 1.33
CA LEU A 97 16.45 12.01 1.86
C LEU A 97 15.83 10.64 2.11
N PHE A 98 15.39 10.39 3.34
CA PHE A 98 14.72 9.16 3.73
C PHE A 98 13.29 9.48 4.17
N ALA A 99 12.35 9.28 3.24
CA ALA A 99 10.91 9.35 3.51
C ALA A 99 10.48 8.08 4.27
N TYR A 100 10.83 8.02 5.55
CA TYR A 100 10.70 6.81 6.37
C TYR A 100 9.24 6.50 6.76
N TYR A 101 8.36 7.52 6.72
CA TYR A 101 6.91 7.37 6.87
C TYR A 101 6.17 8.45 6.07
N PRO A 102 6.00 8.27 4.75
CA PRO A 102 5.27 9.20 3.90
C PRO A 102 3.76 9.12 4.18
N SER A 103 3.01 10.19 3.87
CA SER A 103 1.55 10.12 4.01
C SER A 103 0.96 9.11 3.03
N ASN A 104 0.20 8.14 3.56
CA ASN A 104 -0.63 7.24 2.76
C ASN A 104 -2.13 7.61 2.84
N ARG A 105 -2.47 8.84 3.27
CA ARG A 105 -3.87 9.28 3.34
C ARG A 105 -4.50 9.22 1.93
N ASN A 106 -5.74 8.73 1.87
CA ASN A 106 -6.46 8.35 0.65
C ASN A 106 -5.90 7.14 -0.14
N GLY A 107 -4.94 6.38 0.39
CA GLY A 107 -4.42 5.15 -0.24
C GLY A 107 -3.62 5.35 -1.52
N LYS A 108 -2.97 6.52 -1.69
CA LYS A 108 -2.32 6.95 -2.95
C LYS A 108 -0.79 6.90 -2.91
N ILE A 109 -0.20 5.77 -2.50
CA ILE A 109 1.27 5.55 -2.52
C ILE A 109 1.92 6.09 -3.81
N ASN A 110 1.36 5.70 -4.96
CA ASN A 110 1.87 6.02 -6.30
C ASN A 110 1.85 7.51 -6.67
N SER A 111 1.16 8.39 -5.93
CA SER A 111 1.31 9.85 -6.06
C SER A 111 2.11 10.45 -4.91
N ASN A 112 1.86 10.00 -3.69
CA ASN A 112 2.41 10.64 -2.50
C ASN A 112 3.91 10.34 -2.35
N TYR A 113 4.41 9.20 -2.84
CA TYR A 113 5.84 8.93 -2.85
C TYR A 113 6.62 9.78 -3.88
N ILE A 114 5.98 10.12 -5.01
CA ILE A 114 6.54 11.01 -6.03
C ILE A 114 6.80 12.42 -5.46
N ASP A 115 6.03 12.88 -4.47
CA ASP A 115 6.30 14.15 -3.80
C ASP A 115 7.72 14.16 -3.20
N TYR A 116 8.11 13.12 -2.46
CA TYR A 116 9.43 13.02 -1.82
C TYR A 116 10.57 12.86 -2.83
N ILE A 117 10.34 12.15 -3.93
CA ILE A 117 11.31 12.11 -5.05
C ILE A 117 11.54 13.53 -5.59
N ASN A 118 10.50 14.37 -5.70
CA ASN A 118 10.67 15.77 -6.09
C ASN A 118 11.32 16.63 -5.00
N ILE A 119 11.16 16.33 -3.72
CA ILE A 119 11.91 17.00 -2.63
C ILE A 119 13.39 16.63 -2.73
N ALA A 120 13.73 15.34 -2.79
CA ALA A 120 15.12 14.86 -2.87
C ALA A 120 15.86 15.53 -4.04
N ARG A 121 15.21 15.58 -5.20
CA ARG A 121 15.65 16.30 -6.41
C ARG A 121 15.92 17.79 -6.20
N LEU A 122 15.00 18.50 -5.56
CA LEU A 122 15.11 19.94 -5.29
C LEU A 122 16.08 20.28 -4.15
N LEU A 123 16.53 19.28 -3.39
CA LEU A 123 17.57 19.39 -2.36
C LEU A 123 18.93 18.80 -2.79
N GLY A 124 19.05 18.24 -4.01
CA GLY A 124 20.27 17.57 -4.47
C GLY A 124 20.65 16.31 -3.67
N ARG A 125 19.66 15.61 -3.09
CA ARG A 125 19.85 14.44 -2.23
C ARG A 125 19.53 13.13 -2.95
N THR A 126 20.26 12.06 -2.62
CA THR A 126 19.90 10.69 -3.02
C THR A 126 18.62 10.27 -2.30
N MET A 127 17.66 9.72 -3.04
CA MET A 127 16.40 9.24 -2.50
C MET A 127 16.54 7.80 -2.00
N VAL A 128 16.29 7.57 -0.70
CA VAL A 128 16.19 6.21 -0.15
C VAL A 128 14.83 5.63 -0.53
N LEU A 129 14.84 4.51 -1.25
CA LEU A 129 13.66 3.70 -1.60
C LEU A 129 13.22 2.87 -0.39
N THR A 130 12.46 3.53 0.49
CA THR A 130 11.82 2.97 1.68
C THR A 130 10.97 1.73 1.36
N ASN A 131 11.05 0.70 2.21
CA ASN A 131 10.34 -0.56 2.05
C ASN A 131 8.80 -0.40 1.99
N VAL A 132 8.16 -1.41 1.38
CA VAL A 132 6.72 -1.47 1.10
C VAL A 132 6.14 -2.75 1.69
N ASP A 133 4.95 -2.68 2.27
CA ASP A 133 4.17 -3.86 2.71
C ASP A 133 2.69 -3.46 2.92
N PHE A 134 1.75 -4.38 2.67
CA PHE A 134 0.29 -4.20 2.69
C PHE A 134 -0.24 -2.88 2.07
N GLY A 135 0.41 -2.38 1.01
CA GLY A 135 0.03 -1.11 0.38
C GLY A 135 0.35 0.13 1.23
N ARG A 136 1.41 0.07 2.03
CA ARG A 136 2.04 1.19 2.75
C ARG A 136 3.55 1.18 2.46
N VAL A 137 4.13 2.38 2.28
CA VAL A 137 5.58 2.60 2.39
C VAL A 137 5.92 2.98 3.84
N SER A 138 6.93 2.36 4.46
CA SER A 138 7.42 2.70 5.81
C SER A 138 8.74 1.98 6.12
N ALA A 139 9.63 2.59 6.90
CA ALA A 139 10.92 1.99 7.29
C ALA A 139 10.79 0.67 8.08
N CYS A 140 9.64 0.44 8.73
CA CYS A 140 9.35 -0.83 9.38
C CYS A 140 8.98 -1.97 8.42
N GLN A 141 8.53 -1.69 7.19
CA GLN A 141 8.03 -2.72 6.27
C GLN A 141 9.14 -3.69 5.86
N GLU A 142 8.78 -4.94 5.54
CA GLU A 142 9.76 -6.00 5.28
C GLU A 142 10.21 -6.07 3.82
N PHE A 143 9.28 -5.92 2.87
CA PHE A 143 9.57 -6.15 1.46
C PHE A 143 10.18 -4.92 0.76
N PRO A 144 11.12 -5.11 -0.18
CA PRO A 144 11.82 -4.00 -0.82
C PRO A 144 10.93 -3.31 -1.86
N PHE A 145 11.26 -2.05 -2.17
CA PHE A 145 10.41 -1.17 -3.00
C PHE A 145 10.31 -1.62 -4.47
N ASP A 146 11.39 -2.21 -5.00
CA ASP A 146 11.53 -2.70 -6.38
C ASP A 146 10.69 -3.95 -6.67
N LEU A 147 10.37 -4.74 -5.64
CA LEU A 147 9.38 -5.83 -5.74
C LEU A 147 8.02 -5.32 -6.22
N TYR A 148 7.64 -4.08 -5.87
CA TYR A 148 6.36 -3.48 -6.22
C TYR A 148 6.41 -2.52 -7.40
N PHE A 149 7.51 -1.77 -7.57
CA PHE A 149 7.57 -0.63 -8.49
C PHE A 149 8.78 -0.70 -9.41
N ASP A 150 8.60 -0.35 -10.68
CA ASP A 150 9.70 -0.30 -11.64
C ASP A 150 10.64 0.89 -11.36
N VAL A 151 11.76 0.59 -10.71
CA VAL A 151 12.85 1.55 -10.41
C VAL A 151 13.56 2.04 -11.68
N ASN A 152 13.54 1.28 -12.79
CA ASN A 152 14.09 1.74 -14.06
C ASN A 152 13.19 2.81 -14.68
N SER A 153 11.87 2.59 -14.75
CA SER A 153 10.89 3.64 -15.13
C SER A 153 11.01 4.89 -14.25
N LEU A 154 11.23 4.74 -12.94
CA LEU A 154 11.45 5.88 -12.04
C LEU A 154 12.76 6.61 -12.33
N SER A 155 13.86 5.88 -12.57
CA SER A 155 15.17 6.46 -12.89
C SER A 155 15.18 7.18 -14.24
N GLN A 156 14.48 6.64 -15.25
CA GLN A 156 14.28 7.31 -16.55
C GLN A 156 13.43 8.59 -16.41
N ARG A 157 12.47 8.61 -15.49
CA ARG A 157 11.56 9.74 -15.22
C ARG A 157 12.20 10.84 -14.35
N PHE A 158 13.20 10.48 -13.55
CA PHE A 158 13.94 11.39 -12.66
C PHE A 158 15.46 11.14 -12.80
N PRO A 159 16.05 11.40 -13.98
CA PRO A 159 17.47 11.08 -14.26
C PRO A 159 18.45 11.95 -13.46
N ASP A 160 17.96 13.06 -12.91
CA ASP A 160 18.59 13.97 -11.97
C ASP A 160 18.51 13.51 -10.49
N VAL A 161 17.84 12.39 -10.20
CA VAL A 161 17.76 11.78 -8.87
C VAL A 161 18.54 10.46 -8.85
N LYS A 162 19.38 10.29 -7.83
CA LYS A 162 19.94 8.97 -7.49
C LYS A 162 19.02 8.26 -6.51
N PHE A 163 18.90 6.95 -6.68
CA PHE A 163 18.08 6.08 -5.85
C PHE A 163 18.97 5.02 -5.19
N ILE A 164 18.69 4.70 -3.94
CA ILE A 164 19.33 3.61 -3.18
C ILE A 164 18.23 2.75 -2.56
N THR A 165 18.41 1.43 -2.43
CA THR A 165 17.44 0.61 -1.68
C THR A 165 17.51 0.93 -0.18
N GLN A 166 16.44 0.69 0.57
CA GLN A 166 16.50 0.81 2.04
C GLN A 166 17.57 -0.13 2.63
N TYR A 167 17.77 -1.32 2.05
CA TYR A 167 18.80 -2.27 2.48
C TYR A 167 20.21 -1.70 2.28
N ASP A 168 20.53 -1.20 1.08
CA ASP A 168 21.86 -0.65 0.77
C ASP A 168 22.15 0.61 1.61
N PHE A 169 21.15 1.46 1.82
CA PHE A 169 21.23 2.60 2.73
C PHE A 169 21.45 2.17 4.19
N GLN A 170 20.79 1.09 4.63
CA GLN A 170 21.04 0.50 5.95
C GLN A 170 22.49 0.00 6.06
N GLN A 171 22.97 -0.78 5.09
CA GLN A 171 24.36 -1.26 5.07
C GLN A 171 25.37 -0.10 5.05
N TRP A 172 25.15 0.93 4.24
CA TRP A 172 25.96 2.15 4.23
C TRP A 172 26.05 2.78 5.63
N SER A 173 24.91 3.02 6.29
CA SER A 173 24.88 3.65 7.62
C SER A 173 25.56 2.80 8.71
N ILE A 174 25.45 1.47 8.63
CA ILE A 174 26.09 0.53 9.57
C ILE A 174 27.60 0.49 9.34
N LEU A 175 28.05 0.51 8.07
CA LEU A 175 29.46 0.33 7.69
C LEU A 175 30.32 1.60 7.82
N LYS A 176 29.77 2.82 7.80
CA LYS A 176 30.58 4.03 8.03
C LYS A 176 31.23 4.03 9.42
N SER A 177 32.50 4.39 9.49
CA SER A 177 33.21 4.65 10.74
C SER A 177 32.63 5.88 11.44
N GLN A 178 32.42 6.96 10.69
CA GLN A 178 31.76 8.17 11.18
C GLN A 178 30.25 8.05 10.97
N LYS A 179 29.51 7.86 12.07
CA LYS A 179 28.08 7.57 12.05
C LYS A 179 27.30 8.77 11.48
N PRO A 180 26.53 8.60 10.38
CA PRO A 180 25.90 9.72 9.67
C PRO A 180 25.10 10.65 10.57
N THR A 181 25.24 11.96 10.37
CA THR A 181 24.43 12.99 11.04
C THR A 181 22.98 12.97 10.55
N VAL A 182 22.05 13.39 11.42
CA VAL A 182 20.62 13.30 11.17
C VAL A 182 19.90 14.59 11.53
N SER A 183 19.06 15.06 10.61
CA SER A 183 17.94 15.95 10.93
C SER A 183 16.60 15.28 10.66
N HIS A 184 15.62 15.55 11.52
CA HIS A 184 14.29 14.98 11.47
C HIS A 184 13.24 16.08 11.29
N VAL A 185 12.38 15.91 10.28
CA VAL A 185 11.29 16.84 9.99
C VAL A 185 9.95 16.11 9.87
N TYR A 186 8.97 16.56 10.64
CA TYR A 186 7.62 16.06 10.64
C TYR A 186 6.64 17.04 9.97
N ILE A 187 6.22 16.72 8.75
CA ILE A 187 5.31 17.57 7.95
C ILE A 187 3.85 17.26 8.31
N THR A 188 3.11 18.28 8.74
CA THR A 188 1.70 18.18 9.18
C THR A 188 0.83 19.20 8.48
N ASP A 189 -0.44 18.89 8.21
CA ASP A 189 -1.42 19.86 7.75
C ASP A 189 -2.23 20.42 8.95
N GLY A 190 -2.47 21.73 8.97
CA GLY A 190 -3.08 22.38 10.13
C GLY A 190 -2.86 23.89 10.23
N GLY A 191 -3.66 24.55 11.07
CA GLY A 191 -3.50 25.97 11.40
C GLY A 191 -3.94 26.96 10.31
N ALA A 192 -3.94 28.24 10.68
CA ALA A 192 -4.28 29.36 9.78
C ALA A 192 -3.07 29.83 8.95
N THR A 193 -1.86 29.74 9.51
CA THR A 193 -0.57 30.08 8.89
C THR A 193 0.33 28.84 8.84
N ASN A 194 1.33 28.85 7.96
CA ASN A 194 2.40 27.86 8.03
C ASN A 194 3.30 28.19 9.24
N SER A 195 3.83 27.18 9.94
CA SER A 195 4.80 27.35 11.03
C SER A 195 5.92 26.30 10.99
N VAL A 196 7.07 26.66 11.56
CA VAL A 196 8.14 25.72 11.94
C VAL A 196 8.20 25.76 13.47
N GLU A 197 8.17 24.59 14.09
CA GLU A 197 8.25 24.44 15.55
C GLU A 197 9.38 23.47 15.90
N ASN A 198 10.43 23.97 16.55
CA ASN A 198 11.50 23.13 17.09
C ASN A 198 10.92 22.22 18.17
N LEU A 199 11.16 20.92 18.06
CA LEU A 199 10.68 19.92 19.00
C LEU A 199 11.76 19.58 20.02
N ALA A 200 11.36 19.29 21.26
CA ALA A 200 12.23 18.62 22.21
C ALA A 200 12.59 17.22 21.68
N PRO A 201 13.82 16.72 21.89
CA PRO A 201 14.24 15.42 21.37
C PRO A 201 13.35 14.24 21.75
N TYR A 202 13.24 13.29 20.82
CA TYR A 202 12.45 12.07 20.97
C TYR A 202 13.01 10.89 20.16
N SER A 203 14.34 10.83 20.02
CA SER A 203 15.08 9.80 19.26
C SER A 203 14.64 8.38 19.62
N ASP A 204 14.42 8.11 20.90
CA ASP A 204 14.12 6.76 21.38
C ASP A 204 12.67 6.35 21.16
N MET A 205 11.76 7.30 20.98
CA MET A 205 10.43 7.02 20.44
C MET A 205 10.52 6.75 18.94
N LEU A 206 11.31 7.53 18.20
CA LEU A 206 11.47 7.37 16.76
C LEU A 206 12.12 6.02 16.38
N LYS A 207 13.21 5.65 17.05
CA LYS A 207 13.88 4.35 16.92
C LYS A 207 12.89 3.20 17.06
N ARG A 208 12.19 3.12 18.21
CA ARG A 208 11.31 2.00 18.56
C ARG A 208 10.01 1.95 17.76
N MET A 209 9.36 3.09 17.46
CA MET A 209 8.06 3.09 16.77
C MET A 209 8.17 3.03 15.25
N TRP A 210 9.30 3.46 14.68
CA TRP A 210 9.49 3.55 13.22
C TRP A 210 10.67 2.73 12.70
N CYS A 211 11.18 1.81 13.52
CA CYS A 211 12.26 0.88 13.17
C CYS A 211 13.54 1.58 12.71
N LEU A 212 13.81 2.76 13.27
CA LEU A 212 14.99 3.57 12.96
C LEU A 212 16.21 3.18 13.80
N ASP A 213 16.04 2.22 14.72
CA ASP A 213 17.10 1.46 15.39
C ASP A 213 17.86 0.51 14.44
N LYS A 214 17.24 0.11 13.32
CA LYS A 214 17.86 -0.73 12.28
C LYS A 214 19.05 -0.06 11.57
N PHE A 215 19.22 1.26 11.69
CA PHE A 215 20.17 2.07 10.91
C PHE A 215 21.31 2.61 11.78
N GLY A 216 22.53 2.65 11.23
CA GLY A 216 23.73 3.08 11.93
C GLY A 216 23.96 4.59 11.98
N PHE A 217 22.91 5.42 12.03
CA PHE A 217 23.06 6.88 12.04
C PHE A 217 22.96 7.51 13.44
N LYS A 218 23.51 8.72 13.60
CA LYS A 218 23.49 9.51 14.84
C LYS A 218 22.13 10.19 15.04
N LEU A 219 21.15 9.40 15.46
CA LEU A 219 19.84 9.86 15.91
C LEU A 219 19.78 9.85 17.45
N ASP A 220 19.97 11.01 18.07
CA ASP A 220 20.03 11.20 19.52
C ASP A 220 19.56 12.61 19.93
N ASP A 221 19.73 12.99 21.21
CA ASP A 221 19.28 14.27 21.74
C ASP A 221 20.04 15.49 21.21
N THR A 222 21.10 15.28 20.40
CA THR A 222 21.81 16.34 19.66
C THR A 222 21.35 16.48 18.21
N SER A 223 20.46 15.62 17.73
CA SER A 223 19.87 15.71 16.40
C SER A 223 18.86 16.87 16.32
N ARG A 224 18.70 17.45 15.13
CA ARG A 224 17.67 18.46 14.84
C ARG A 224 16.29 17.79 14.75
N PHE A 225 15.29 18.31 15.47
CA PHE A 225 13.90 17.85 15.40
C PHE A 225 12.95 19.03 15.15
N GLU A 226 12.19 19.00 14.06
CA GLU A 226 11.31 20.10 13.66
C GLU A 226 9.93 19.59 13.19
N GLN A 227 8.86 20.27 13.62
CA GLN A 227 7.53 20.12 13.03
C GLN A 227 7.30 21.23 11.99
N LEU A 228 7.07 20.82 10.75
CA LEU A 228 6.69 21.72 9.66
C LEU A 228 5.16 21.68 9.48
N ARG A 229 4.47 22.76 9.85
CA ARG A 229 3.00 22.86 9.72
C ARG A 229 2.60 23.62 8.46
N ALA A 230 1.68 23.04 7.70
CA ALA A 230 1.16 23.54 6.44
C ALA A 230 -0.32 23.99 6.58
N SER A 231 -0.53 25.31 6.55
CA SER A 231 -1.83 25.99 6.69
C SER A 231 -2.93 25.38 5.83
N TRP A 232 -4.16 25.29 6.37
CA TRP A 232 -5.34 24.94 5.57
C TRP A 232 -5.53 25.82 4.33
N ASN A 233 -5.20 27.11 4.44
CA ASN A 233 -5.32 28.08 3.35
C ASN A 233 -4.39 27.75 2.16
N SER A 234 -3.21 27.17 2.44
CA SER A 234 -2.20 26.81 1.45
C SER A 234 -2.66 25.72 0.48
N TRP A 235 -3.68 24.92 0.83
CA TRP A 235 -4.15 23.81 0.00
C TRP A 235 -5.23 24.21 -1.02
N THR A 236 -5.83 25.39 -0.87
CA THR A 236 -7.09 25.77 -1.55
C THR A 236 -6.98 26.05 -3.05
N ASN A 237 -5.82 26.51 -3.55
CA ASN A 237 -5.65 26.97 -4.93
C ASN A 237 -4.20 26.85 -5.41
N GLN A 238 -3.97 26.89 -6.73
CA GLN A 238 -2.64 26.69 -7.32
C GLN A 238 -1.57 27.67 -6.78
N THR A 239 -1.92 28.93 -6.49
CA THR A 239 -0.99 29.93 -5.95
C THR A 239 -0.60 29.62 -4.50
N GLY A 240 -1.56 29.21 -3.67
CA GLY A 240 -1.30 28.69 -2.32
C GLY A 240 -0.39 27.45 -2.36
N ARG A 241 -0.68 26.51 -3.27
CA ARG A 241 0.07 25.26 -3.42
C ARG A 241 1.51 25.48 -3.91
N LYS A 242 1.74 26.47 -4.79
CA LYS A 242 3.09 26.93 -5.18
C LYS A 242 3.85 27.55 -4.00
N LYS A 243 3.20 28.45 -3.23
CA LYS A 243 3.80 29.04 -2.01
C LYS A 243 4.14 27.96 -0.97
N LEU A 244 3.28 26.96 -0.81
CA LEU A 244 3.54 25.80 0.06
C LEU A 244 4.74 24.97 -0.41
N GLN A 245 4.86 24.70 -1.71
CA GLN A 245 6.03 24.00 -2.25
C GLN A 245 7.33 24.77 -1.95
N SER A 246 7.39 26.08 -2.21
CA SER A 246 8.55 26.90 -1.87
C SER A 246 8.86 26.89 -0.37
N TYR A 247 7.83 26.99 0.48
CA TYR A 247 7.95 26.95 1.93
C TYR A 247 8.45 25.58 2.46
N ILE A 248 8.01 24.48 1.86
CA ILE A 248 8.50 23.14 2.24
C ILE A 248 9.98 23.02 1.87
N ILE A 249 10.35 23.36 0.63
CA ILE A 249 11.74 23.23 0.20
C ILE A 249 12.68 24.15 0.99
N SER A 250 12.28 25.39 1.31
CA SER A 250 13.13 26.31 2.11
C SER A 250 13.41 25.79 3.53
N ASN A 251 12.45 25.09 4.15
CA ASN A 251 12.58 24.52 5.50
C ASN A 251 12.95 23.02 5.45
N LEU A 252 13.59 22.58 4.37
CA LEU A 252 14.25 21.28 4.24
C LEU A 252 15.69 21.42 3.68
N GLN A 253 16.20 22.65 3.53
CA GLN A 253 17.61 22.93 3.18
C GLN A 253 18.52 22.67 4.39
N HIS A 254 18.61 21.40 4.74
CA HIS A 254 19.36 20.85 5.85
C HIS A 254 20.71 20.33 5.36
N ASP A 255 21.73 20.39 6.22
CA ASP A 255 23.10 20.01 5.85
C ASP A 255 23.51 18.62 6.33
N GLU A 256 22.78 18.04 7.27
CA GLU A 256 23.07 16.72 7.85
C GLU A 256 22.99 15.59 6.80
N ASP A 257 23.78 14.54 6.95
CA ASP A 257 23.92 13.45 5.97
C ASP A 257 22.56 12.81 5.63
N VAL A 258 21.72 12.58 6.64
CA VAL A 258 20.38 11.99 6.49
C VAL A 258 19.30 12.98 6.90
N LEU A 259 18.47 13.37 5.94
CA LEU A 259 17.21 14.08 6.19
C LEU A 259 16.07 13.05 6.34
N LEU A 260 15.68 12.77 7.59
CA LEU A 260 14.52 11.93 7.91
C LEU A 260 13.22 12.72 7.75
N VAL A 261 12.35 12.30 6.83
CA VAL A 261 11.06 12.97 6.60
C VAL A 261 9.90 12.03 6.92
N ARG A 262 9.02 12.50 7.83
CA ARG A 262 7.67 11.94 8.03
C ARG A 262 6.64 12.96 7.54
N SER A 263 5.46 12.50 7.11
CA SER A 263 4.30 13.39 7.09
C SER A 263 3.00 12.71 7.50
N ASP A 264 2.01 13.54 7.87
CA ASP A 264 0.62 13.12 8.08
C ASP A 264 -0.38 14.03 7.32
N VAL A 265 0.05 14.61 6.19
CA VAL A 265 -0.76 15.52 5.36
C VAL A 265 -1.87 14.77 4.60
N ARG A 266 -3.04 15.41 4.40
CA ARG A 266 -4.17 14.84 3.66
C ARG A 266 -4.05 14.91 2.13
N GLU A 267 -3.31 15.89 1.61
CA GLU A 267 -3.17 16.15 0.18
C GLU A 267 -1.71 16.00 -0.28
N PRO A 268 -1.43 15.66 -1.57
CA PRO A 268 -0.07 15.55 -2.10
C PRO A 268 0.70 16.86 -1.92
N LEU A 269 1.97 16.82 -1.55
CA LEU A 269 2.74 18.04 -1.23
C LEU A 269 2.86 18.99 -2.44
N PHE A 270 2.95 18.45 -3.66
CA PHE A 270 3.03 19.24 -4.89
C PHE A 270 1.66 19.40 -5.58
N TYR A 271 1.46 20.51 -6.29
CA TYR A 271 0.20 20.78 -7.00
C TYR A 271 -0.03 19.87 -8.23
N ARG A 272 1.05 19.40 -8.88
CA ARG A 272 0.94 18.67 -10.15
C ARG A 272 0.36 17.29 -9.87
N LYS A 273 -0.72 16.92 -10.56
CA LYS A 273 -1.22 15.53 -10.60
C LYS A 273 -0.12 14.66 -11.21
N HIS A 274 0.63 13.95 -10.36
CA HIS A 274 1.68 13.05 -10.80
C HIS A 274 1.06 11.86 -11.55
N ALA A 275 1.68 11.47 -12.67
CA ALA A 275 1.47 10.13 -13.22
C ALA A 275 1.85 9.11 -12.14
N LYS A 276 1.10 8.00 -12.05
CA LYS A 276 1.38 6.91 -11.11
C LYS A 276 2.83 6.41 -11.27
N MET A 277 3.39 5.79 -10.25
CA MET A 277 4.52 4.89 -10.41
C MET A 277 4.06 3.64 -11.18
N ASN A 278 4.88 3.16 -12.10
CA ASN A 278 4.68 1.87 -12.77
C ASN A 278 4.91 0.75 -11.76
N TYR A 279 4.11 -0.31 -11.81
CA TYR A 279 4.41 -1.52 -11.04
C TYR A 279 5.64 -2.22 -11.64
N SER A 280 6.30 -3.06 -10.85
CA SER A 280 7.41 -3.90 -11.30
C SER A 280 6.96 -4.85 -12.42
N SER A 281 7.87 -5.27 -13.31
CA SER A 281 7.51 -6.16 -14.42
C SER A 281 6.85 -7.44 -13.91
N TYR A 282 7.36 -8.02 -12.81
CA TYR A 282 6.77 -9.18 -12.14
C TYR A 282 5.24 -9.07 -11.93
N ILE A 283 4.74 -7.92 -11.48
CA ILE A 283 3.31 -7.68 -11.24
C ILE A 283 2.55 -7.52 -12.56
N VAL A 284 3.15 -6.85 -13.54
CA VAL A 284 2.56 -6.64 -14.87
C VAL A 284 2.49 -7.96 -15.64
N ASP A 285 3.59 -8.71 -15.71
CA ASP A 285 3.72 -10.00 -16.36
C ASP A 285 2.78 -11.05 -15.75
N ALA A 286 2.64 -11.08 -14.42
CA ALA A 286 1.69 -11.96 -13.74
C ALA A 286 0.23 -11.61 -14.05
N ALA A 287 -0.11 -10.31 -14.12
CA ALA A 287 -1.43 -9.87 -14.55
C ALA A 287 -1.68 -10.21 -16.02
N ASP A 288 -0.75 -9.89 -16.92
CA ASP A 288 -0.90 -10.12 -18.36
C ASP A 288 -0.88 -11.61 -18.73
N LYS A 289 -0.21 -12.47 -17.96
CA LYS A 289 -0.36 -13.93 -18.05
C LYS A 289 -1.81 -14.37 -17.80
N ILE A 290 -2.49 -13.79 -16.80
CA ILE A 290 -3.91 -14.05 -16.54
C ILE A 290 -4.79 -13.46 -17.63
N THR A 291 -4.64 -12.17 -17.96
CA THR A 291 -5.57 -11.48 -18.85
C THR A 291 -5.50 -11.99 -20.28
N ASN A 292 -4.31 -12.35 -20.77
CA ASN A 292 -4.15 -12.95 -22.10
C ASN A 292 -4.53 -14.44 -22.09
N GLY A 293 -4.23 -15.18 -21.02
CA GLY A 293 -4.55 -16.60 -20.90
C GLY A 293 -6.06 -16.89 -20.77
N LEU A 294 -6.84 -15.98 -20.18
CA LEU A 294 -8.29 -16.16 -20.00
C LEU A 294 -9.17 -15.49 -21.08
N ARG A 295 -8.65 -14.61 -21.95
CA ARG A 295 -9.48 -13.80 -22.85
C ARG A 295 -10.33 -14.64 -23.83
N PRO A 296 -11.64 -14.35 -23.99
CA PRO A 296 -12.45 -13.35 -23.27
C PRO A 296 -12.88 -13.86 -21.88
N TYR A 297 -12.88 -13.00 -20.84
CA TYR A 297 -13.21 -13.42 -19.47
C TYR A 297 -14.07 -12.45 -18.66
N LEU A 298 -14.83 -13.02 -17.72
CA LEU A 298 -15.60 -12.29 -16.71
C LEU A 298 -14.81 -12.28 -15.39
N ALA A 299 -14.58 -11.09 -14.82
CA ALA A 299 -13.97 -10.96 -13.50
C ALA A 299 -15.03 -10.66 -12.43
N ILE A 300 -15.08 -11.50 -11.40
CA ILE A 300 -15.78 -11.28 -10.14
C ILE A 300 -14.77 -10.66 -9.16
N HIS A 301 -15.19 -9.66 -8.39
CA HIS A 301 -14.47 -9.22 -7.19
C HIS A 301 -15.40 -9.35 -5.97
N TRP A 302 -14.99 -10.10 -4.95
CA TRP A 302 -15.74 -10.27 -3.71
C TRP A 302 -14.80 -10.40 -2.49
N ASN A 303 -14.69 -9.33 -1.71
CA ASN A 303 -14.17 -9.36 -0.33
C ASN A 303 -15.24 -10.03 0.57
N LEU A 304 -14.84 -11.00 1.37
CA LEU A 304 -15.70 -11.73 2.29
C LEU A 304 -15.52 -11.36 3.78
N GLU A 305 -14.44 -10.68 4.16
CA GLU A 305 -13.99 -10.49 5.56
C GLU A 305 -15.04 -9.77 6.42
N ASN A 306 -15.81 -8.89 5.77
CA ASN A 306 -16.76 -7.98 6.42
C ASN A 306 -18.22 -8.25 5.98
N VAL A 307 -18.53 -9.47 5.49
CA VAL A 307 -19.87 -9.87 5.03
C VAL A 307 -20.69 -10.45 6.18
N ASN A 308 -21.99 -10.13 6.24
CA ASN A 308 -22.88 -10.76 7.25
C ASN A 308 -23.07 -12.26 6.94
N LEU A 309 -22.57 -13.12 7.84
CA LEU A 309 -22.69 -14.58 7.80
C LEU A 309 -24.12 -15.09 7.57
N GLU A 310 -25.12 -14.46 8.20
CA GLU A 310 -26.54 -14.84 8.06
C GLU A 310 -27.04 -14.63 6.62
N SER A 311 -26.52 -13.61 5.94
CA SER A 311 -26.90 -13.24 4.58
C SER A 311 -26.08 -13.98 3.51
N LEU A 312 -24.91 -14.52 3.88
CA LEU A 312 -23.91 -15.04 2.95
C LEU A 312 -24.47 -16.12 2.01
N GLY A 313 -25.32 -17.01 2.52
CA GLY A 313 -25.97 -18.08 1.75
C GLY A 313 -26.98 -17.58 0.70
N GLU A 314 -27.54 -16.38 0.87
CA GLU A 314 -28.37 -15.71 -0.13
C GLU A 314 -27.52 -14.86 -1.09
N CYS A 315 -26.47 -14.22 -0.57
CA CYS A 315 -25.51 -13.46 -1.37
C CYS A 315 -24.83 -14.32 -2.45
N VAL A 316 -24.40 -15.55 -2.12
CA VAL A 316 -23.80 -16.45 -3.10
C VAL A 316 -24.81 -16.92 -4.15
N LYS A 317 -26.07 -17.22 -3.78
CA LYS A 317 -27.12 -17.58 -4.74
C LYS A 317 -27.34 -16.46 -5.76
N ARG A 318 -27.42 -15.21 -5.29
CA ARG A 318 -27.54 -14.02 -6.15
C ARG A 318 -26.33 -13.84 -7.06
N LEU A 319 -25.12 -14.09 -6.56
CA LEU A 319 -23.90 -14.06 -7.37
C LEU A 319 -23.94 -15.13 -8.46
N VAL A 320 -24.23 -16.39 -8.12
CA VAL A 320 -24.39 -17.50 -9.09
C VAL A 320 -25.42 -17.13 -10.16
N THR A 321 -26.61 -16.67 -9.77
CA THR A 321 -27.67 -16.29 -10.73
C THR A 321 -27.25 -15.12 -11.64
N LYS A 322 -26.56 -14.10 -11.12
CA LYS A 322 -26.07 -12.96 -11.92
C LYS A 322 -24.93 -13.36 -12.86
N VAL A 323 -24.03 -14.26 -12.42
CA VAL A 323 -22.92 -14.74 -13.25
C VAL A 323 -23.42 -15.69 -14.33
N GLN A 324 -24.27 -16.68 -14.02
CA GLN A 324 -24.85 -17.58 -15.03
C GLN A 324 -25.56 -16.80 -16.14
N LYS A 325 -26.43 -15.83 -15.77
CA LYS A 325 -27.09 -14.95 -16.75
C LYS A 325 -26.12 -14.13 -17.61
N LEU A 326 -24.90 -13.88 -17.14
CA LEU A 326 -23.84 -13.24 -17.94
C LEU A 326 -23.11 -14.24 -18.83
N ILE A 327 -22.88 -15.48 -18.39
CA ILE A 327 -22.39 -16.58 -19.24
C ILE A 327 -23.37 -16.77 -20.41
N ASP A 328 -24.66 -16.98 -20.11
CA ASP A 328 -25.72 -17.24 -21.09
C ASP A 328 -25.80 -16.13 -22.17
N ASN A 329 -25.72 -14.87 -21.73
CA ASN A 329 -25.84 -13.70 -22.60
C ASN A 329 -24.56 -13.38 -23.40
N SER A 330 -23.36 -13.69 -22.88
CA SER A 330 -22.08 -13.27 -23.47
C SER A 330 -21.24 -14.39 -24.07
N ARG A 331 -21.59 -15.65 -23.77
CA ARG A 331 -20.82 -16.87 -24.08
C ARG A 331 -19.38 -16.85 -23.55
N ILE A 332 -19.19 -16.24 -22.39
CA ILE A 332 -17.90 -16.17 -21.69
C ILE A 332 -17.92 -17.16 -20.53
N GLU A 333 -17.18 -18.25 -20.70
CA GLU A 333 -17.06 -19.35 -19.73
C GLU A 333 -15.83 -19.16 -18.81
N ASN A 334 -14.80 -18.45 -19.27
CA ASN A 334 -13.63 -18.12 -18.47
C ASN A 334 -13.99 -17.09 -17.40
N ILE A 335 -13.94 -17.51 -16.14
CA ILE A 335 -14.29 -16.66 -14.99
C ILE A 335 -13.10 -16.56 -14.05
N TYR A 336 -12.73 -15.32 -13.73
CA TYR A 336 -11.73 -14.97 -12.72
C TYR A 336 -12.42 -14.48 -11.44
N MET A 337 -11.96 -14.89 -10.27
CA MET A 337 -12.46 -14.40 -8.99
C MET A 337 -11.34 -13.81 -8.14
N SER A 338 -11.39 -12.48 -7.99
CA SER A 338 -10.65 -11.74 -6.98
C SER A 338 -11.37 -11.87 -5.64
N THR A 339 -10.70 -12.43 -4.63
CA THR A 339 -11.22 -12.59 -3.27
C THR A 339 -10.07 -12.78 -2.28
N ASP A 340 -10.34 -12.50 -1.02
CA ASP A 340 -9.46 -12.65 0.13
C ASP A 340 -9.61 -14.01 0.85
N TYR A 341 -10.62 -14.79 0.47
CA TYR A 341 -10.80 -16.18 0.90
C TYR A 341 -9.93 -17.15 0.04
N PRO A 342 -9.26 -18.16 0.62
CA PRO A 342 -8.43 -19.11 -0.12
C PRO A 342 -9.27 -20.02 -1.05
N LEU A 343 -9.23 -19.75 -2.36
CA LEU A 343 -10.04 -20.49 -3.33
C LEU A 343 -9.48 -21.88 -3.67
N PHE A 344 -8.17 -22.11 -3.63
CA PHE A 344 -7.57 -23.42 -3.88
C PHE A 344 -6.78 -23.90 -2.64
N ASP A 345 -6.16 -25.07 -2.73
CA ASP A 345 -5.93 -25.90 -1.55
C ASP A 345 -4.98 -25.28 -0.50
N VAL A 346 -5.60 -24.79 0.57
CA VAL A 346 -5.09 -24.86 1.93
C VAL A 346 -5.86 -25.98 2.65
N PRO A 347 -5.29 -27.19 2.78
CA PRO A 347 -5.91 -28.24 3.58
C PRO A 347 -6.09 -27.76 5.03
N ILE A 348 -7.33 -27.80 5.51
CA ILE A 348 -7.62 -27.63 6.93
C ILE A 348 -7.42 -28.99 7.60
N GLU A 349 -6.14 -29.35 7.77
CA GLU A 349 -5.78 -30.32 8.79
C GLU A 349 -6.24 -29.78 10.15
N LYS A 350 -6.80 -30.66 10.98
CA LYS A 350 -7.21 -30.34 12.35
C LYS A 350 -5.99 -30.37 13.26
N SER A 351 -5.01 -29.51 13.00
CA SER A 351 -3.90 -29.27 13.93
C SER A 351 -4.42 -28.59 15.20
N ASP A 352 -3.78 -28.90 16.33
CA ASP A 352 -4.23 -28.54 17.66
C ASP A 352 -4.30 -27.03 17.96
N GLU A 353 -4.77 -26.69 19.15
CA GLU A 353 -5.39 -25.40 19.47
C GLU A 353 -4.47 -24.17 19.50
N SER A 354 -3.17 -24.31 19.18
CA SER A 354 -2.13 -23.33 19.49
C SER A 354 -1.43 -22.67 18.30
N GLU A 355 -2.18 -22.20 17.28
CA GLU A 355 -1.65 -21.19 16.35
C GLU A 355 -2.75 -20.33 15.70
N GLN A 356 -2.37 -19.23 15.02
CA GLN A 356 -3.28 -18.12 14.69
C GLN A 356 -4.31 -18.47 13.61
N LYS A 357 -5.44 -19.07 14.01
CA LYS A 357 -6.57 -19.41 13.13
C LYS A 357 -7.13 -18.15 12.45
N SER A 358 -6.97 -18.05 11.13
CA SER A 358 -7.60 -17.00 10.31
C SER A 358 -9.12 -17.12 10.39
N HIS A 359 -9.83 -15.99 10.44
CA HIS A 359 -11.26 -15.96 10.79
C HIS A 359 -12.16 -16.76 9.83
N TRP A 360 -11.69 -17.05 8.61
CA TRP A 360 -12.32 -17.99 7.67
C TRP A 360 -12.51 -19.38 8.27
N THR A 361 -11.46 -19.92 8.90
CA THR A 361 -11.36 -21.34 9.28
C THR A 361 -12.18 -21.68 10.52
N THR A 362 -12.91 -20.72 11.09
CA THR A 362 -13.79 -20.91 12.25
C THR A 362 -15.27 -20.89 11.89
N SER A 363 -15.65 -20.47 10.67
CA SER A 363 -17.04 -20.33 10.25
C SER A 363 -17.38 -21.23 9.06
N PRO A 364 -18.15 -22.33 9.28
CA PRO A 364 -18.62 -23.21 8.20
C PRO A 364 -19.39 -22.48 7.10
N ALA A 365 -20.00 -21.33 7.38
CA ALA A 365 -20.79 -20.58 6.41
C ALA A 365 -19.96 -20.12 5.18
N TYR A 366 -18.70 -19.70 5.39
CA TYR A 366 -17.79 -19.34 4.30
C TYR A 366 -17.47 -20.54 3.41
N HIS A 367 -17.17 -21.70 4.03
CA HIS A 367 -16.93 -22.95 3.32
C HIS A 367 -18.17 -23.40 2.53
N THR A 368 -19.37 -23.38 3.13
CA THR A 368 -20.62 -23.72 2.44
C THR A 368 -20.90 -22.79 1.27
N ALA A 369 -20.69 -21.48 1.42
CA ALA A 369 -20.91 -20.52 0.35
C ALA A 369 -19.92 -20.70 -0.81
N ILE A 370 -18.61 -20.78 -0.54
CA ILE A 370 -17.62 -20.96 -1.61
C ILE A 370 -17.75 -22.34 -2.27
N ASN A 371 -18.12 -23.39 -1.55
CA ASN A 371 -18.38 -24.70 -2.16
C ASN A 371 -19.63 -24.68 -3.05
N LEU A 372 -20.68 -23.94 -2.70
CA LEU A 372 -21.83 -23.71 -3.58
C LEU A 372 -21.46 -22.87 -4.81
N LEU A 373 -20.55 -21.90 -4.69
CA LEU A 373 -20.08 -21.12 -5.83
C LEU A 373 -19.29 -22.02 -6.81
N LYS A 374 -18.31 -22.78 -6.29
CA LYS A 374 -17.49 -23.73 -7.05
C LYS A 374 -18.28 -24.87 -7.70
N SER A 375 -19.37 -25.33 -7.09
CA SER A 375 -20.17 -26.43 -7.64
C SER A 375 -21.07 -26.01 -8.80
N GLN A 376 -21.22 -24.70 -9.04
CA GLN A 376 -22.05 -24.15 -10.12
C GLN A 376 -21.20 -23.41 -11.18
N ILE A 377 -20.01 -22.92 -10.81
CA ILE A 377 -19.18 -22.07 -11.66
C ILE A 377 -17.72 -22.55 -11.59
N SER A 378 -17.12 -22.78 -12.76
CA SER A 378 -15.66 -22.97 -12.88
C SER A 378 -14.95 -21.65 -12.61
N LEU A 379 -14.09 -21.61 -11.59
CA LEU A 379 -13.39 -20.41 -11.14
C LEU A 379 -11.90 -20.50 -11.43
N ASN A 380 -11.30 -19.36 -11.78
CA ASN A 380 -9.87 -19.15 -11.84
C ASN A 380 -9.48 -18.01 -10.87
N ASN A 381 -8.23 -18.03 -10.39
CA ASN A 381 -7.58 -16.94 -9.68
C ASN A 381 -6.06 -16.99 -9.97
N TRP A 382 -5.27 -16.08 -9.40
CA TRP A 382 -3.81 -16.08 -9.52
C TRP A 382 -3.13 -17.41 -9.13
N GLU A 383 -3.70 -18.12 -8.16
CA GLU A 383 -3.16 -19.36 -7.57
C GLU A 383 -3.36 -20.56 -8.51
N SER A 384 -4.60 -20.79 -8.96
CA SER A 384 -4.95 -21.84 -9.94
C SER A 384 -4.26 -21.63 -11.29
N LEU A 385 -4.02 -20.37 -11.69
CA LEU A 385 -3.32 -20.00 -12.92
C LEU A 385 -1.79 -19.95 -12.78
N LYS A 386 -1.26 -20.26 -11.58
CA LYS A 386 0.17 -20.48 -11.36
C LYS A 386 1.03 -19.30 -11.84
N VAL A 387 0.62 -18.08 -11.50
CA VAL A 387 1.32 -16.86 -11.98
C VAL A 387 2.45 -16.41 -11.07
N PHE A 388 2.56 -16.98 -9.88
CA PHE A 388 3.60 -16.64 -8.91
C PHE A 388 4.60 -17.78 -8.61
N ASP A 389 4.58 -18.87 -9.38
CA ASP A 389 5.49 -20.02 -9.24
C ASP A 389 6.98 -19.63 -9.18
N HIS A 390 7.37 -18.49 -9.78
CA HIS A 390 8.73 -17.95 -9.67
C HIS A 390 9.04 -17.49 -8.23
N LEU A 391 8.18 -16.66 -7.62
CA LEU A 391 8.31 -16.34 -6.19
C LEU A 391 8.16 -17.59 -5.32
N GLU A 392 7.32 -18.57 -5.69
CA GLU A 392 7.23 -19.82 -4.93
C GLU A 392 8.55 -20.59 -4.92
N VAL A 393 9.32 -20.56 -6.02
CA VAL A 393 10.68 -21.11 -6.10
C VAL A 393 11.68 -20.27 -5.28
N GLU A 394 11.67 -18.94 -5.39
CA GLU A 394 12.61 -18.06 -4.69
C GLU A 394 12.41 -17.98 -3.17
N LEU A 395 11.19 -18.28 -2.71
CA LEU A 395 10.83 -18.37 -1.30
C LEU A 395 10.98 -19.79 -0.74
N LYS A 396 11.20 -20.80 -1.59
CA LYS A 396 11.24 -22.21 -1.20
C LYS A 396 12.30 -22.55 -0.15
N ASP A 397 13.47 -21.91 -0.22
CA ASP A 397 14.55 -22.14 0.74
C ASP A 397 14.38 -21.34 2.05
N LYS A 398 13.36 -20.47 2.13
CA LYS A 398 13.09 -19.58 3.28
C LYS A 398 11.94 -20.09 4.18
N TYR A 399 11.17 -21.07 3.72
CA TYR A 399 9.94 -21.58 4.34
C TYR A 399 9.86 -23.11 4.25
N GLN A 400 9.16 -23.76 5.20
CA GLN A 400 9.19 -25.22 5.32
C GLN A 400 8.21 -25.94 4.39
N ASN A 401 7.18 -25.24 3.89
CA ASN A 401 6.10 -25.84 3.10
C ASN A 401 5.42 -24.82 2.18
N VAL A 402 4.64 -25.32 1.21
CA VAL A 402 3.92 -24.52 0.21
C VAL A 402 2.88 -23.58 0.84
N LYS A 403 2.30 -23.93 1.99
CA LYS A 403 1.32 -23.09 2.68
C LYS A 403 1.96 -21.82 3.26
N GLU A 404 3.13 -21.94 3.88
CA GLU A 404 3.94 -20.79 4.31
C GLU A 404 4.38 -19.90 3.13
N ILE A 405 4.82 -20.51 2.02
CA ILE A 405 5.23 -19.79 0.81
C ILE A 405 4.05 -18.98 0.23
N LYS A 406 2.88 -19.61 0.07
CA LYS A 406 1.65 -18.93 -0.37
C LYS A 406 1.21 -17.84 0.60
N GLN A 407 1.32 -18.07 1.92
CA GLN A 407 1.01 -17.04 2.92
C GLN A 407 1.96 -15.85 2.80
N ALA A 408 3.27 -16.06 2.62
CA ALA A 408 4.22 -14.99 2.41
C ALA A 408 3.91 -14.16 1.14
N ILE A 409 3.50 -14.82 0.04
CA ILE A 409 3.03 -14.14 -1.18
C ILE A 409 1.75 -13.33 -0.93
N ILE A 410 0.80 -13.86 -0.14
CA ILE A 410 -0.41 -13.14 0.28
C ILE A 410 -0.06 -11.94 1.17
N ASP A 411 0.93 -12.09 2.06
CA ASP A 411 1.36 -11.05 2.99
C ASP A 411 2.03 -9.88 2.26
N THR A 412 2.75 -10.11 1.15
CA THR A 412 3.20 -9.00 0.29
C THR A 412 2.05 -8.13 -0.23
N GLY A 413 0.84 -8.68 -0.34
CA GLY A 413 -0.32 -8.05 -0.99
C GLY A 413 -0.19 -7.89 -2.52
N ILE A 414 0.86 -8.44 -3.16
CA ILE A 414 1.06 -8.37 -4.62
C ILE A 414 -0.11 -9.03 -5.37
N ASN A 415 -0.62 -10.13 -4.84
CA ASN A 415 -1.83 -10.80 -5.33
C ASN A 415 -3.02 -9.84 -5.45
N ARG A 416 -3.22 -8.93 -4.49
CA ARG A 416 -4.30 -7.90 -4.50
C ARG A 416 -4.07 -6.84 -5.59
N ILE A 417 -2.82 -6.57 -5.98
CA ILE A 417 -2.48 -5.66 -7.09
C ILE A 417 -2.78 -6.34 -8.43
N VAL A 418 -2.36 -7.60 -8.60
CA VAL A 418 -2.63 -8.42 -9.78
C VAL A 418 -4.14 -8.62 -9.98
N ASP A 419 -4.86 -9.05 -8.95
CA ASP A 419 -6.33 -9.14 -8.91
C ASP A 419 -7.01 -7.88 -9.45
N ARG A 420 -6.57 -6.72 -8.96
CA ARG A 420 -7.11 -5.42 -9.35
C ARG A 420 -6.84 -5.11 -10.81
N MET A 421 -5.64 -5.41 -11.32
CA MET A 421 -5.30 -5.24 -12.75
C MET A 421 -6.14 -6.16 -13.63
N VAL A 422 -6.31 -7.43 -13.24
CA VAL A 422 -7.16 -8.41 -13.94
C VAL A 422 -8.63 -7.97 -13.95
N CYS A 423 -9.17 -7.45 -12.85
CA CYS A 423 -10.55 -6.93 -12.80
C CYS A 423 -10.75 -5.66 -13.68
N VAL A 424 -9.73 -4.80 -13.77
CA VAL A 424 -9.76 -3.63 -14.66
C VAL A 424 -9.71 -4.05 -16.14
N GLN A 425 -8.89 -5.04 -16.50
CA GLN A 425 -8.71 -5.50 -17.89
C GLN A 425 -9.80 -6.43 -18.43
N ALA A 426 -10.69 -6.97 -17.59
CA ALA A 426 -11.65 -8.01 -17.95
C ALA A 426 -12.65 -7.59 -19.03
N ASP A 427 -13.14 -8.55 -19.82
CA ASP A 427 -14.21 -8.29 -20.78
C ASP A 427 -15.47 -7.83 -20.02
N TRP A 428 -15.91 -8.60 -19.02
CA TRP A 428 -16.99 -8.24 -18.12
C TRP A 428 -16.51 -8.14 -16.67
N PHE A 429 -17.13 -7.25 -15.90
CA PHE A 429 -16.86 -7.11 -14.46
C PHE A 429 -18.14 -7.26 -13.64
N VAL A 430 -18.06 -8.03 -12.57
CA VAL A 430 -19.08 -8.20 -11.53
C VAL A 430 -18.48 -7.71 -10.21
N GLY A 431 -18.79 -6.46 -9.88
CA GLY A 431 -18.43 -5.87 -8.59
C GLY A 431 -19.35 -6.32 -7.46
N ILE A 432 -18.94 -5.98 -6.23
CA ILE A 432 -19.58 -6.38 -4.99
C ILE A 432 -21.00 -5.79 -4.88
N PRO A 433 -22.03 -6.55 -4.45
CA PRO A 433 -23.36 -6.01 -4.24
C PRO A 433 -23.41 -5.01 -3.07
N LYS A 434 -24.54 -4.34 -2.87
CA LYS A 434 -24.76 -3.56 -1.64
C LYS A 434 -24.81 -4.50 -0.42
N PHE A 435 -24.62 -3.91 0.77
CA PHE A 435 -24.94 -4.53 2.06
C PHE A 435 -26.29 -5.28 1.99
N PRO A 436 -26.40 -6.51 2.53
CA PRO A 436 -25.45 -7.19 3.42
C PRO A 436 -24.29 -7.96 2.75
N CYS A 437 -24.25 -8.03 1.41
CA CYS A 437 -23.32 -8.91 0.68
C CYS A 437 -21.89 -8.36 0.49
N GLY A 438 -21.56 -7.27 1.16
CA GLY A 438 -20.27 -6.58 1.10
C GLY A 438 -20.31 -5.32 1.96
N ALA A 439 -19.16 -4.90 2.49
CA ALA A 439 -19.09 -3.74 3.36
C ALA A 439 -18.98 -2.42 2.56
N LEU A 440 -19.24 -1.31 3.24
CA LEU A 440 -19.14 0.03 2.68
C LEU A 440 -17.71 0.39 2.20
N LEU A 441 -16.69 -0.32 2.69
CA LEU A 441 -15.30 -0.18 2.27
C LEU A 441 -15.05 -0.87 0.91
N ASP A 442 -15.57 -2.08 0.70
CA ASP A 442 -15.32 -2.85 -0.53
C ASP A 442 -16.03 -2.24 -1.74
N VAL A 443 -17.17 -1.59 -1.49
CA VAL A 443 -17.86 -0.73 -2.47
C VAL A 443 -16.94 0.39 -2.99
N LYS A 444 -15.93 0.85 -2.23
CA LYS A 444 -14.90 1.78 -2.74
C LYS A 444 -13.91 1.09 -3.69
N ILE A 445 -13.48 -0.14 -3.37
CA ILE A 445 -12.57 -0.93 -4.23
C ILE A 445 -13.24 -1.19 -5.57
N ALA A 446 -14.47 -1.71 -5.56
CA ALA A 446 -15.27 -1.95 -6.76
C ALA A 446 -15.48 -0.67 -7.59
N LYS A 447 -15.77 0.48 -6.94
CA LYS A 447 -15.85 1.78 -7.62
C LYS A 447 -14.53 2.23 -8.24
N ALA A 448 -13.39 1.98 -7.59
CA ALA A 448 -12.08 2.32 -8.14
C ALA A 448 -11.75 1.50 -9.40
N ILE A 449 -12.10 0.21 -9.41
CA ILE A 449 -12.00 -0.67 -10.60
C ILE A 449 -12.90 -0.16 -11.72
N VAL A 450 -14.19 0.11 -11.44
CA VAL A 450 -15.14 0.64 -12.43
C VAL A 450 -14.70 1.98 -13.01
N ASN A 451 -14.18 2.89 -12.18
CA ASN A 451 -13.69 4.19 -12.65
C ASN A 451 -12.49 4.06 -13.61
N GLU A 452 -11.59 3.10 -13.39
CA GLU A 452 -10.46 2.85 -14.31
C GLU A 452 -10.91 2.12 -15.58
N ARG A 453 -11.87 1.18 -15.50
CA ARG A 453 -12.55 0.62 -16.69
C ARG A 453 -13.19 1.71 -17.56
N ILE A 454 -13.83 2.71 -16.95
CA ILE A 454 -14.44 3.85 -17.65
C ILE A 454 -13.41 4.75 -18.36
N VAL A 455 -12.17 4.81 -17.86
CA VAL A 455 -11.07 5.51 -18.55
C VAL A 455 -10.63 4.71 -19.78
N LEU A 456 -10.32 3.41 -19.61
CA LEU A 456 -9.88 2.55 -20.71
C LEU A 456 -10.95 2.40 -21.82
N MET A 457 -12.24 2.38 -21.49
CA MET A 457 -13.33 2.40 -22.48
C MET A 457 -13.37 3.71 -23.29
N LYS A 458 -13.00 4.85 -22.70
CA LYS A 458 -12.89 6.15 -23.42
C LYS A 458 -11.62 6.25 -24.26
N GLU A 459 -10.57 5.53 -23.86
CA GLU A 459 -9.31 5.38 -24.60
C GLU A 459 -9.43 4.32 -25.72
N GLY A 460 -10.59 3.67 -25.86
CA GLY A 460 -10.91 2.82 -27.01
C GLY A 460 -10.49 1.35 -26.87
N HIS A 461 -10.16 0.87 -25.66
CA HIS A 461 -9.77 -0.53 -25.44
C HIS A 461 -10.91 -1.50 -25.82
N PRO A 462 -10.79 -2.28 -26.91
CA PRO A 462 -11.94 -2.90 -27.59
C PRO A 462 -12.58 -4.06 -26.83
N ASN A 463 -11.86 -4.65 -25.88
CA ASN A 463 -12.31 -5.85 -25.15
C ASN A 463 -13.19 -5.50 -23.94
N ILE A 464 -13.07 -4.30 -23.38
CA ILE A 464 -13.69 -3.91 -22.11
C ILE A 464 -15.17 -3.55 -22.36
N LYS A 465 -16.08 -4.40 -21.89
CA LYS A 465 -17.53 -4.26 -22.04
C LYS A 465 -18.17 -3.73 -20.74
N ASN A 466 -19.37 -3.18 -20.89
CA ASN A 466 -20.18 -2.60 -19.82
C ASN A 466 -21.40 -3.49 -19.49
N ASN A 467 -21.98 -3.32 -18.29
CA ASN A 467 -22.96 -4.22 -17.65
C ASN A 467 -24.12 -3.42 -17.03
#